data_AF-A0A7S2RPY3-F1
#
_entry.id   AF-A0A7S2RPY3-F1
#
_cell.length_a   1.000
_cell.length_b   1.000
_cell.length_c   1.000
_cell.angle_alpha   90.00
_cell.angle_beta   90.00
_cell.angle_gamma   90.00
#
_symmetry.space_group_name_H-M   'P 1'
#
loop_
_entity.id
_entity.type
_entity.pdbx_description
1 polymer ?
#
loop_
_entity_poly.entity_id
_entity_poly.type
_entity_poly.pdbx_seq_one_letter_code
_entity_poly.pdbx_strand_id
1 'polypeptide(L)'
;KTSYAVVLRRIRQLDADLQKMLTLWFSTGILELRRITYDQTPASIIEKIAKKEAVHPLRNLDDLRKRLGPDRRCFSFFHPSFPDEPLVFVHVALLSHVPKSMDEINYDTTTTLKDNRENKEGPKVA
;
A
#
# COMPACT_ATOMS: atom_id res chain seq x y z
N LYS A 1 26.14 38.38 -4.76
CA LYS A 1 25.59 37.31 -5.64
C LYS A 1 26.45 36.04 -5.64
N THR A 2 27.79 36.14 -5.67
CA THR A 2 28.72 35.00 -5.66
C THR A 2 28.66 34.10 -4.40
N SER A 3 28.39 34.66 -3.23
CA SER A 3 28.30 33.90 -1.95
C SER A 3 27.16 32.86 -1.93
N TYR A 4 25.96 33.25 -2.40
CA TYR A 4 24.80 32.33 -2.45
C TYR A 4 25.01 31.15 -3.41
N ALA A 5 25.68 31.37 -4.54
CA ALA A 5 25.96 30.30 -5.49
C ALA A 5 26.87 29.22 -4.90
N VAL A 6 27.86 29.62 -4.10
CA VAL A 6 28.75 28.69 -3.38
C VAL A 6 27.99 27.91 -2.30
N VAL A 7 27.11 28.59 -1.54
CA VAL A 7 26.28 27.93 -0.52
C VAL A 7 25.33 26.91 -1.15
N LEU A 8 24.62 27.29 -2.24
CA LEU A 8 23.74 26.36 -2.96
C LEU A 8 24.48 25.14 -3.50
N ARG A 9 25.71 25.32 -4.01
CA ARG A 9 26.55 24.21 -4.44
C ARG A 9 26.89 23.26 -3.28
N ARG A 10 27.22 23.79 -2.11
CA ARG A 10 27.53 22.98 -0.92
C ARG A 10 26.31 22.22 -0.42
N ILE A 11 25.14 22.85 -0.39
CA ILE A 11 23.88 22.19 0.01
C ILE A 11 23.55 21.05 -0.96
N ARG A 12 23.68 21.25 -2.27
CA ARG A 12 23.48 20.19 -3.26
C ARG A 12 24.46 19.04 -3.10
N GLN A 13 25.71 19.33 -2.76
CA GLN A 13 26.70 18.29 -2.50
C GLN A 13 26.31 17.46 -1.27
N LEU A 14 25.90 18.13 -0.18
CA LEU A 14 25.43 17.47 1.04
C LEU A 14 24.18 16.62 0.77
N ASP A 15 23.21 17.14 0.02
CA ASP A 15 22.00 16.41 -0.38
C ASP A 15 22.33 15.13 -1.15
N ALA A 16 23.25 15.21 -2.12
CA ALA A 16 23.71 14.04 -2.87
C ALA A 16 24.42 13.00 -1.99
N ASP A 17 25.21 13.44 -1.01
CA ASP A 17 25.91 12.53 -0.10
C ASP A 17 24.94 11.89 0.90
N LEU A 18 23.96 12.64 1.42
CA LEU A 18 22.88 12.09 2.23
C LEU A 18 22.03 11.08 1.46
N GLN A 19 21.70 11.38 0.20
CA GLN A 19 20.95 10.47 -0.66
C GLN A 19 21.68 9.12 -0.82
N LYS A 20 23.01 9.13 -1.03
CA LYS A 20 23.81 7.89 -1.12
C LYS A 20 23.75 7.08 0.16
N MET A 21 23.93 7.73 1.31
CA MET A 21 23.89 7.05 2.61
C MET A 21 22.50 6.45 2.88
N LEU A 22 21.44 7.22 2.64
CA LEU A 22 20.06 6.76 2.79
C LEU A 22 19.73 5.60 1.83
N THR A 23 20.22 5.63 0.59
CA THR A 23 20.01 4.54 -0.37
C THR A 23 20.62 3.23 0.12
N LEU A 24 21.77 3.28 0.79
CA LEU A 24 22.40 2.10 1.38
C LEU A 24 21.61 1.59 2.60
N TRP A 25 21.22 2.48 3.51
CA TRP A 25 20.51 2.14 4.74
C TRP A 25 19.06 1.66 4.51
N PHE A 26 18.39 2.18 3.49
CA PHE A 26 17.02 1.80 3.13
C PHE A 26 16.98 0.86 1.93
N SER A 27 18.03 0.05 1.75
CA SER A 27 18.07 -0.98 0.72
C SER A 27 17.08 -2.11 1.02
N THR A 28 16.55 -2.75 -0.02
CA THR A 28 15.55 -3.83 0.11
C THR A 28 16.02 -5.04 0.90
N GLY A 29 17.34 -5.25 1.04
CA GLY A 29 17.90 -6.31 1.87
C GLY A 29 17.81 -6.06 3.38
N ILE A 30 17.54 -4.82 3.79
CA ILE A 30 17.37 -4.43 5.21
C ILE A 30 15.88 -4.31 5.57
N LEU A 31 15.05 -3.93 4.61
CA LEU A 31 13.63 -3.67 4.86
C LEU A 31 12.82 -4.96 4.99
N GLU A 32 11.95 -5.01 5.98
CA GLU A 32 11.02 -6.10 6.23
C GLU A 32 9.68 -5.81 5.56
N LEU A 33 9.26 -6.70 4.65
CA LEU A 33 7.92 -6.65 4.09
C LEU A 33 6.93 -7.32 5.06
N ARG A 34 5.92 -6.57 5.52
CA ARG A 34 4.85 -7.10 6.37
C ARG A 34 3.50 -6.96 5.71
N ARG A 35 2.65 -7.97 5.87
CA ARG A 35 1.24 -7.90 5.48
C ARG A 35 0.46 -7.14 6.54
N ILE A 36 -0.31 -6.16 6.11
CA ILE A 36 -1.20 -5.37 6.94
C ILE A 36 -2.61 -5.98 6.86
N THR A 37 -3.18 -6.30 8.01
CA THR A 37 -4.55 -6.82 8.13
C THR A 37 -5.28 -6.09 9.24
N TYR A 38 -6.61 -5.99 9.13
CA TYR A 38 -7.40 -5.27 10.10
C TYR A 38 -7.31 -5.89 11.51
N ASP A 39 -7.24 -7.23 11.60
CA ASP A 39 -7.32 -7.94 12.88
C ASP A 39 -5.95 -8.18 13.55
N GLN A 40 -4.89 -8.41 12.76
CA GLN A 40 -3.58 -8.79 13.31
C GLN A 40 -2.62 -7.61 13.46
N THR A 41 -2.83 -6.52 12.72
CA THR A 41 -1.94 -5.36 12.76
C THR A 41 -2.37 -4.40 13.87
N PRO A 42 -1.45 -3.91 14.72
CA PRO A 42 -1.77 -2.90 15.73
C PRO A 42 -2.49 -1.68 15.16
N ALA A 43 -3.52 -1.21 15.85
CA ALA A 43 -4.33 -0.08 15.42
C ALA A 43 -3.51 1.21 15.20
N SER A 44 -2.42 1.40 15.94
CA SER A 44 -1.49 2.52 15.78
C SER A 44 -0.80 2.54 14.41
N ILE A 45 -0.43 1.37 13.88
CA ILE A 45 0.16 1.23 12.54
C ILE A 45 -0.92 1.47 11.48
N ILE A 46 -2.11 0.90 11.67
CA ILE A 46 -3.26 1.10 10.78
C ILE A 46 -3.62 2.59 10.68
N GLU A 47 -3.61 3.31 11.80
CA GLU A 47 -3.86 4.76 11.83
C GLU A 47 -2.80 5.54 11.05
N LYS A 48 -1.52 5.17 11.16
CA LYS A 48 -0.43 5.80 10.38
C LYS A 48 -0.61 5.58 8.88
N ILE A 49 -0.96 4.36 8.46
CA ILE A 49 -1.26 4.06 7.06
C ILE A 49 -2.44 4.90 6.58
N ALA A 50 -3.51 4.96 7.37
CA ALA A 50 -4.70 5.73 7.05
C ALA A 50 -4.40 7.24 6.89
N LYS A 51 -3.55 7.80 7.77
CA LYS A 51 -3.13 9.21 7.70
C LYS A 51 -2.17 9.52 6.54
N LYS A 52 -1.34 8.54 6.14
CA LYS A 52 -0.34 8.70 5.07
C LYS A 52 -0.83 8.28 3.69
N GLU A 53 -2.11 7.92 3.55
CA GLU A 53 -2.75 7.63 2.26
C GLU A 53 -2.81 8.89 1.40
N ALA A 54 -1.88 9.01 0.45
CA ALA A 54 -1.71 10.20 -0.38
C ALA A 54 -2.52 10.17 -1.68
N VAL A 55 -3.04 9.00 -2.10
CA VAL A 55 -3.72 8.85 -3.39
C VAL A 55 -5.23 8.98 -3.23
N HIS A 56 -5.81 8.24 -2.28
CA HIS A 56 -7.26 8.23 -2.05
C HIS A 56 -7.59 8.32 -0.56
N PRO A 57 -7.75 9.54 -0.01
CA PRO A 57 -8.04 9.74 1.40
C PRO A 57 -9.20 8.88 1.90
N LEU A 58 -9.01 8.23 3.04
CA LEU A 58 -10.05 7.42 3.68
C LEU A 58 -11.13 8.31 4.25
N ARG A 59 -12.40 7.94 4.05
CA ARG A 59 -13.54 8.71 4.54
C ARG A 59 -13.95 8.33 5.97
N ASN A 60 -13.83 7.05 6.33
CA ASN A 60 -14.23 6.50 7.62
C ASN A 60 -13.54 5.15 7.90
N LEU A 61 -13.77 4.58 9.08
CA LEU A 61 -13.22 3.28 9.48
C LEU A 61 -13.73 2.10 8.63
N ASP A 62 -14.93 2.19 8.07
CA ASP A 62 -15.49 1.13 7.24
C ASP A 62 -14.83 1.08 5.85
N ASP A 63 -14.44 2.23 5.28
CA ASP A 63 -13.61 2.31 4.07
C ASP A 63 -12.26 1.60 4.30
N LEU A 64 -11.62 1.86 5.44
CA LEU A 64 -10.38 1.20 5.81
C LEU A 64 -10.55 -0.32 5.95
N ARG A 65 -11.63 -0.79 6.60
CA ARG A 65 -11.96 -2.22 6.69
C ARG A 65 -12.15 -2.85 5.32
N LYS A 66 -12.85 -2.18 4.40
CA LYS A 66 -13.02 -2.65 3.03
C LYS A 66 -11.68 -2.79 2.31
N ARG A 67 -10.78 -1.82 2.45
CA ARG A 67 -9.43 -1.85 1.85
C ARG A 67 -8.48 -2.89 2.44
N LEU A 68 -8.81 -3.46 3.60
CA LEU A 68 -8.07 -4.55 4.25
C LEU A 68 -8.85 -5.87 4.24
N GLY A 69 -9.96 -5.94 3.48
CA GLY A 69 -10.88 -7.07 3.44
C GLY A 69 -10.39 -8.30 2.65
N PRO A 70 -11.26 -9.31 2.46
CA PRO A 70 -10.91 -10.62 1.90
C PRO A 70 -10.24 -10.58 0.51
N ASP A 71 -10.70 -9.72 -0.38
CA ASP A 71 -10.18 -9.56 -1.75
C ASP A 71 -9.25 -8.34 -1.90
N ARG A 72 -8.74 -7.86 -0.76
CA ARG A 72 -7.77 -6.78 -0.68
C ARG A 72 -6.54 -7.22 0.10
N ARG A 73 -5.37 -6.77 -0.33
CA ARG A 73 -4.12 -6.98 0.40
C ARG A 73 -3.46 -5.62 0.58
N CYS A 74 -2.88 -5.41 1.74
CA CYS A 74 -2.01 -4.28 1.98
C CYS A 74 -0.67 -4.82 2.48
N PHE A 75 0.41 -4.34 1.90
CA PHE A 75 1.76 -4.67 2.32
C PHE A 75 2.51 -3.38 2.60
N SER A 76 3.38 -3.40 3.61
CA SER A 76 4.24 -2.27 3.93
C SER A 76 5.64 -2.71 4.27
N PHE A 77 6.63 -1.90 3.87
CA PHE A 77 8.01 -2.06 4.29
C PHE A 77 8.28 -1.33 5.60
N PHE A 78 8.98 -2.01 6.49
CA PHE A 78 9.46 -1.51 7.77
C PHE A 78 10.98 -1.61 7.81
N HIS A 79 11.63 -0.67 8.48
CA HIS A 79 13.05 -0.78 8.80
C HIS A 79 13.19 -1.36 10.21
N PRO A 80 14.14 -2.27 10.50
CA PRO A 80 14.28 -2.90 11.82
C PRO A 80 14.42 -1.89 12.98
N SER A 81 15.12 -0.77 12.74
CA SER A 81 15.23 0.33 13.72
C SER A 81 13.96 1.15 13.93
N PHE A 82 12.96 1.01 13.05
CA PHE A 82 11.67 1.72 13.10
C PHE A 82 10.51 0.72 12.93
N PRO A 83 10.34 -0.25 13.85
CA PRO A 83 9.44 -1.39 13.65
C PRO A 83 7.96 -1.00 13.58
N ASP A 84 7.58 0.16 14.14
CA ASP A 84 6.20 0.66 14.16
C ASP A 84 5.96 1.78 13.13
N GLU A 85 6.92 2.02 12.23
CA GLU A 85 6.84 3.08 11.23
C GLU A 85 6.75 2.50 9.81
N PRO A 86 5.57 2.51 9.18
CA PRO A 86 5.44 2.09 7.79
C PRO A 86 6.13 3.14 6.88
N LEU A 87 7.11 2.69 6.09
CA LEU A 87 7.88 3.56 5.20
C LEU A 87 7.18 3.78 3.87
N VAL A 88 6.82 2.67 3.22
CA VAL A 88 6.01 2.66 2.00
C VAL A 88 5.02 1.51 2.11
N PHE A 89 3.83 1.68 1.55
CA PHE A 89 2.81 0.66 1.53
C PHE A 89 2.11 0.63 0.18
N VAL A 90 1.51 -0.52 -0.13
CA VAL A 90 0.77 -0.75 -1.36
C VAL A 90 -0.55 -1.43 -1.04
N HIS A 91 -1.63 -0.87 -1.58
CA HIS A 91 -2.93 -1.51 -1.62
C HIS A 91 -3.07 -2.30 -2.92
N VAL A 92 -3.47 -3.57 -2.80
CA VAL A 92 -3.65 -4.50 -3.92
C VAL A 92 -5.08 -5.01 -3.89
N ALA A 93 -5.77 -4.89 -5.01
CA ALA A 93 -7.08 -5.50 -5.23
C ALA A 93 -6.92 -6.77 -6.06
N LEU A 94 -7.50 -7.87 -5.58
CA LEU A 94 -7.51 -9.14 -6.28
C LEU A 94 -8.77 -9.18 -7.16
N LEU A 95 -8.58 -9.08 -8.48
CA LEU A 95 -9.64 -9.02 -9.47
C LEU A 95 -9.41 -10.11 -10.52
N SER A 96 -10.49 -10.60 -11.14
CA SER A 96 -10.43 -11.55 -12.26
C SER A 96 -10.03 -10.90 -13.59
N HIS A 97 -9.96 -9.57 -13.63
CA HIS A 97 -9.63 -8.79 -14.82
C HIS A 97 -8.78 -7.57 -14.43
N VAL A 98 -8.14 -6.95 -15.42
CA VAL A 98 -7.43 -5.68 -15.24
C VAL A 98 -8.45 -4.54 -15.24
N PRO A 99 -8.57 -3.76 -14.16
CA PRO A 99 -9.56 -2.70 -14.06
C PRO A 99 -9.24 -1.55 -15.01
N LYS A 100 -10.28 -0.90 -15.56
CA LYS A 100 -10.11 0.27 -16.45
C LYS A 100 -10.24 1.61 -15.75
N SER A 101 -10.69 1.62 -14.50
CA SER A 101 -10.87 2.81 -13.69
C SER A 101 -10.69 2.50 -12.20
N MET A 102 -10.50 3.54 -11.39
CA MET A 102 -10.42 3.40 -9.93
C MET A 102 -11.77 2.97 -9.33
N ASP A 103 -12.87 3.34 -9.97
CA ASP A 103 -14.21 2.98 -9.50
C ASP A 103 -14.41 1.46 -9.52
N GLU A 104 -13.93 0.76 -10.55
CA GLU A 104 -13.96 -0.71 -10.62
C GLU A 104 -13.22 -1.40 -9.47
N ILE A 105 -12.26 -0.72 -8.84
CA ILE A 105 -11.49 -1.21 -7.68
C ILE A 105 -12.24 -0.93 -6.37
N ASN A 106 -13.01 0.15 -6.31
CA ASN A 106 -13.71 0.61 -5.10
C ASN A 106 -15.02 -0.16 -4.84
N TYR A 107 -15.68 -0.67 -5.88
CA TYR A 107 -16.93 -1.41 -5.74
C TYR A 107 -16.73 -2.89 -5.37
N ASP A 108 -17.63 -3.39 -4.52
CA ASP A 108 -17.63 -4.74 -3.90
C ASP A 108 -17.49 -5.86 -4.94
N THR A 109 -16.31 -6.49 -4.95
CA THR A 109 -16.02 -7.69 -5.77
C THR A 109 -16.65 -8.96 -5.17
N THR A 110 -17.29 -8.84 -4.00
CA THR A 110 -17.97 -9.93 -3.29
C THR A 110 -19.23 -10.42 -4.01
N THR A 111 -19.84 -9.61 -4.88
CA THR A 111 -21.07 -10.01 -5.61
C THR A 111 -20.78 -10.77 -6.91
N THR A 112 -19.67 -10.50 -7.59
CA THR A 112 -19.41 -11.06 -8.94
C THR A 112 -18.75 -12.44 -8.95
N LEU A 113 -18.15 -12.88 -7.84
CA LEU A 113 -17.55 -14.23 -7.74
C LEU A 113 -18.52 -15.30 -7.23
N LYS A 114 -19.64 -14.93 -6.61
CA LYS A 114 -20.68 -15.88 -6.17
C LYS A 114 -21.59 -16.33 -7.31
N ASP A 115 -21.86 -15.47 -8.29
CA ASP A 115 -22.79 -15.75 -9.39
C ASP A 115 -22.25 -16.77 -10.42
N ASN A 116 -20.93 -16.88 -10.55
CA ASN A 116 -20.30 -17.80 -11.52
C ASN A 116 -20.14 -19.25 -11.03
N ARG A 117 -20.50 -19.58 -9.78
CA ARG A 117 -20.46 -20.96 -9.25
C ARG A 117 -21.81 -21.67 -9.30
N GLU A 118 -22.92 -20.97 -9.49
CA GLU A 118 -24.26 -21.57 -9.54
C GLU A 118 -24.74 -21.92 -10.97
N ASN A 119 -24.09 -21.42 -12.03
CA ASN A 119 -24.50 -21.70 -13.43
C ASN A 119 -23.74 -22.85 -14.13
N LYS A 120 -23.32 -23.88 -13.39
CA LYS A 120 -22.80 -25.14 -13.97
C LYS A 120 -23.55 -26.37 -13.46
N GLU A 121 -24.89 -26.33 -13.43
CA GLU A 121 -25.66 -27.58 -13.56
C GLU A 121 -25.75 -27.95 -15.04
N GLY A 122 -24.97 -28.94 -15.44
CA GLY A 122 -25.05 -29.55 -16.77
C GLY A 122 -26.40 -30.21 -17.02
N PRO A 123 -26.73 -30.54 -18.29
CA PRO A 123 -28.04 -31.06 -18.65
C PRO A 123 -28.34 -32.36 -17.90
N LYS A 124 -29.48 -32.40 -17.20
CA LYS A 124 -30.02 -33.64 -16.62
C LYS A 124 -30.39 -34.58 -17.75
N VAL A 125 -29.63 -35.66 -17.89
CA VAL A 125 -29.93 -36.79 -18.76
C VAL A 125 -30.93 -37.68 -18.02
N ALA A 126 -32.14 -37.79 -18.54
CA ALA A 126 -33.05 -38.93 -18.42
C ALA A 126 -34.13 -38.83 -19.51
#